data_AF-A0A495Z9J5-F1
#
_entry.id   AF-A0A495Z9J5-F1
#
_cell.length_a   1.000
_cell.length_b   1.000
_cell.length_c   1.000
_cell.angle_alpha   90.00
_cell.angle_beta   90.00
_cell.angle_gamma   90.00
#
_symmetry.space_group_name_H-M   'P 1'
#
loop_
_entity.id
_entity.type
_entity.pdbx_description
1 polymer ?
#
loop_
_entity_poly.entity_id
_entity_poly.type
_entity_poly.pdbx_seq_one_letter_code
_entity_poly.pdbx_strand_id
1 'polypeptide(L)'
;MNWTTLGWGGITLELPEDWELSGLSGDDKSGYLRLEDADMPRLELKWSESKQKKPDLQKVLDDYFKLVRKNYKRKDTNLHIQRNVNLIKDEEFFEDREVAFFNWKGDFRASGVIFHCHICKRITIVQVMGHLKENIKETTSRIFSSVQDHPVGQATLWSAYQLNAEVPRRYRLDKHKLLSGYLLFSFVDGSRKVSIERYGVADVTLKEQDLEEWFRGRYAKAIRGYGFSIESSNGDAEERLTLIGEETRLIDRVPFGPALVIDKVMRRKTFAVNLWRCHHSNRIYVVQAIAKQDAARTAEEIAASIQCH
;
A
#
# COMPACT_ATOMS: atom_id res chain seq x y z
N MET A 1 24.14 0.88 4.38
CA MET A 1 22.72 1.29 4.49
C MET A 1 21.96 0.47 3.48
N ASN A 2 21.04 -0.38 3.94
CA ASN A 2 20.17 -1.13 3.05
C ASN A 2 19.04 -0.23 2.56
N TRP A 3 18.53 -0.53 1.38
CA TRP A 3 17.47 0.23 0.73
C TRP A 3 16.34 -0.72 0.38
N THR A 4 15.12 -0.20 0.49
CA THR A 4 13.90 -0.92 0.15
C THR A 4 13.01 -0.03 -0.72
N THR A 5 12.09 -0.66 -1.45
CA THR A 5 11.10 0.06 -2.25
C THR A 5 9.80 0.15 -1.46
N LEU A 6 9.29 1.37 -1.32
CA LEU A 6 7.95 1.63 -0.79
C LEU A 6 7.02 1.92 -1.96
N GLY A 7 5.89 1.21 -2.02
CA GLY A 7 4.78 1.52 -2.92
C GLY A 7 3.52 1.94 -2.18
N TRP A 8 2.88 3.02 -2.63
CA TRP A 8 1.56 3.42 -2.13
C TRP A 8 0.72 4.07 -3.23
N GLY A 9 -0.39 3.45 -3.62
CA GLY A 9 -1.35 4.06 -4.55
C GLY A 9 -0.76 4.42 -5.92
N GLY A 10 0.22 3.62 -6.37
CA GLY A 10 0.95 3.83 -7.62
C GLY A 10 2.10 4.83 -7.55
N ILE A 11 2.38 5.38 -6.36
CA ILE A 11 3.62 6.11 -6.09
C ILE A 11 4.63 5.10 -5.58
N THR A 12 5.84 5.06 -6.14
CA THR A 12 6.94 4.25 -5.61
C THR A 12 8.19 5.10 -5.39
N LEU A 13 8.97 4.75 -4.38
CA LEU A 13 10.28 5.35 -4.12
C LEU A 13 11.18 4.36 -3.37
N GLU A 14 12.48 4.45 -3.61
CA GLU A 14 13.49 3.82 -2.78
C GLU A 14 13.71 4.63 -1.52
N LEU A 15 13.83 3.96 -0.38
CA LEU A 15 14.14 4.58 0.91
C LEU A 15 15.01 3.68 1.77
N PRO A 16 15.74 4.25 2.75
CA PRO A 16 16.46 3.46 3.72
C PRO A 16 15.57 2.50 4.52
N GLU A 17 16.03 1.27 4.72
CA GLU A 17 15.26 0.20 5.36
C GLU A 17 14.90 0.49 6.85
N ASP A 18 15.69 1.34 7.50
CA ASP A 18 15.50 1.76 8.90
C ASP A 18 14.41 2.83 9.08
N TRP A 19 13.80 3.32 8.00
CA TRP A 19 12.71 4.29 8.08
C TRP A 19 11.36 3.58 8.16
N GLU A 20 10.60 3.88 9.21
CA GLU A 20 9.33 3.25 9.49
C GLU A 20 8.15 4.18 9.22
N LEU A 21 7.04 3.61 8.75
CA LEU A 21 5.81 4.34 8.49
C LEU A 21 5.20 4.82 9.83
N SER A 22 5.11 6.15 10.02
CA SER A 22 4.55 6.76 11.23
C SER A 22 3.30 7.60 11.01
N GLY A 23 3.00 7.96 9.76
CA GLY A 23 1.79 8.67 9.41
C GLY A 23 1.24 8.20 8.08
N LEU A 24 -0.06 7.94 8.03
CA LEU A 24 -0.79 7.66 6.79
C LEU A 24 -2.21 8.23 6.89
N SER A 25 -2.65 8.92 5.86
CA SER A 25 -4.03 9.42 5.74
C SER A 25 -4.43 9.65 4.29
N GLY A 26 -5.74 9.73 4.06
CA GLY A 26 -6.32 9.99 2.75
C GLY A 26 -6.66 8.74 1.95
N ASP A 27 -6.78 8.92 0.64
CA ASP A 27 -7.22 7.93 -0.34
C ASP A 27 -6.34 7.96 -1.61
N ASP A 28 -6.79 7.32 -2.69
CA ASP A 28 -6.09 7.27 -3.98
C ASP A 28 -5.94 8.63 -4.66
N LYS A 29 -6.85 9.57 -4.36
CA LYS A 29 -6.89 10.92 -4.94
C LYS A 29 -6.09 11.92 -4.14
N SER A 30 -6.17 11.86 -2.81
CA SER A 30 -5.45 12.80 -1.95
C SER A 30 -5.06 12.16 -0.64
N GLY A 31 -3.83 12.38 -0.21
CA GLY A 31 -3.35 11.79 1.03
C GLY A 31 -1.97 12.25 1.44
N TYR A 32 -1.51 11.65 2.52
CA TYR A 32 -0.25 11.96 3.18
C TYR A 32 0.34 10.68 3.76
N LEU A 33 1.64 10.53 3.61
CA LEU A 33 2.46 9.46 4.15
C LEU A 33 3.69 10.08 4.81
N ARG A 34 4.07 9.59 5.99
CA ARG A 34 5.27 10.01 6.71
C ARG A 34 6.05 8.81 7.18
N LEU A 35 7.36 8.87 6.99
CA LEU A 35 8.31 7.94 7.60
C LEU A 35 9.23 8.68 8.57
N GLU A 36 9.62 7.98 9.62
CA GLU A 36 10.58 8.44 10.62
C GLU A 36 11.59 7.35 10.94
N ASP A 37 12.74 7.78 11.47
CA ASP A 37 13.65 6.88 12.15
C ASP A 37 13.38 6.93 13.66
N ALA A 38 14.30 6.40 14.47
CA ALA A 38 14.18 6.39 15.92
C ALA A 38 14.09 7.80 16.55
N ASP A 39 14.56 8.83 15.87
CA ASP A 39 14.77 10.17 16.45
C ASP A 39 13.86 11.23 15.85
N MET A 40 13.64 11.21 14.53
CA MET A 40 12.93 12.28 13.83
C MET A 40 12.23 11.85 12.53
N PRO A 41 11.29 12.66 12.03
CA PRO A 41 10.72 12.47 10.71
C PRO A 41 11.80 12.56 9.64
N ARG A 42 11.81 11.61 8.70
CA ARG A 42 12.81 11.54 7.64
C ARG A 42 12.24 11.78 6.26
N LEU A 43 11.01 11.36 6.02
CA LEU A 43 10.33 11.59 4.75
C LEU A 43 8.87 11.96 4.96
N GLU A 44 8.40 12.96 4.22
CA GLU A 44 6.97 13.20 4.04
C GLU A 44 6.63 13.20 2.55
N LEU A 45 5.59 12.45 2.22
CA LEU A 45 4.99 12.33 0.91
C LEU A 45 3.55 12.82 1.00
N LYS A 46 3.17 13.79 0.18
CA LYS A 46 1.79 14.27 0.07
C LYS A 46 1.36 14.22 -1.38
N TRP A 47 0.15 13.76 -1.63
CA TRP A 47 -0.41 13.76 -2.98
C TRP A 47 -1.81 14.33 -3.02
N SER A 48 -2.18 14.87 -4.18
CA SER A 48 -3.54 15.32 -4.48
C SER A 48 -3.80 15.31 -5.99
N GLU A 49 -4.99 14.88 -6.41
CA GLU A 49 -5.46 14.97 -7.78
C GLU A 49 -5.72 16.43 -8.16
N SER A 50 -5.12 16.89 -9.26
CA SER A 50 -5.35 18.21 -9.84
C SER A 50 -6.49 18.14 -10.85
N LYS A 51 -7.47 19.03 -10.70
CA LYS A 51 -8.49 19.28 -11.73
C LYS A 51 -7.97 20.17 -12.87
N GLN A 52 -6.83 20.84 -12.66
CA GLN A 52 -6.24 21.76 -13.63
C GLN A 52 -5.20 21.04 -14.49
N LYS A 53 -5.21 21.30 -15.81
CA LYS A 53 -4.21 20.72 -16.72
C LYS A 53 -2.79 21.20 -16.43
N LYS A 54 -2.65 22.43 -15.93
CA LYS A 54 -1.38 23.09 -15.57
C LYS A 54 -1.58 23.85 -14.24
N PRO A 55 -1.44 23.19 -13.09
CA PRO A 55 -1.59 23.83 -11.79
C PRO A 55 -0.40 24.75 -11.50
N ASP A 56 -0.65 25.85 -10.81
CA ASP A 56 0.42 26.72 -10.31
C ASP A 56 1.11 26.07 -9.09
N LEU A 57 2.24 25.40 -9.33
CA LEU A 57 3.02 24.73 -8.29
C LEU A 57 3.55 25.70 -7.22
N GLN A 58 3.81 26.97 -7.58
CA GLN A 58 4.30 27.95 -6.62
C GLN A 58 3.20 28.32 -5.61
N LYS A 59 1.96 28.45 -6.08
CA LYS A 59 0.80 28.65 -5.22
C LYS A 59 0.55 27.43 -4.31
N VAL A 60 0.69 26.22 -4.83
CA VAL A 60 0.58 24.99 -4.01
C VAL A 60 1.67 24.95 -2.93
N LEU A 61 2.90 25.34 -3.29
CA LEU A 61 4.00 25.47 -2.33
C LEU A 61 3.72 26.56 -1.27
N ASP A 62 3.09 27.67 -1.62
CA ASP A 62 2.72 28.71 -0.64
C ASP A 62 1.82 28.15 0.46
N ASP A 63 0.78 27.41 0.06
CA ASP A 63 -0.16 26.78 0.98
C ASP A 63 0.50 25.65 1.79
N TYR A 64 1.37 24.88 1.15
CA TYR A 64 2.19 23.89 1.84
C TYR A 64 3.09 24.53 2.89
N PHE A 65 3.80 25.61 2.57
CA PHE A 65 4.68 26.29 3.52
C PHE A 65 3.94 26.99 4.66
N LYS A 66 2.66 27.36 4.50
CA LYS A 66 1.82 27.77 5.64
C LYS A 66 1.68 26.63 6.65
N LEU A 67 1.50 25.40 6.19
CA LEU A 67 1.45 24.20 7.04
C LEU A 67 2.81 23.89 7.67
N VAL A 68 3.90 23.97 6.89
CA VAL A 68 5.27 23.78 7.43
C VAL A 68 5.55 24.78 8.55
N ARG A 69 5.23 26.06 8.35
CA ARG A 69 5.35 27.10 9.39
C ARG A 69 4.45 26.84 10.59
N LYS A 70 3.32 26.16 10.44
CA LYS A 70 2.45 25.82 11.57
C LYS A 70 3.00 24.63 12.37
N ASN A 71 3.53 23.63 11.68
CA ASN A 71 3.92 22.34 12.29
C ASN A 71 5.35 22.34 12.83
N TYR A 72 6.25 23.12 12.21
CA TYR A 72 7.69 23.08 12.49
C TYR A 72 8.24 24.41 13.02
N LYS A 73 7.43 25.46 13.18
CA LYS A 73 7.88 26.70 13.82
C LYS A 73 7.66 26.61 15.33
N ARG A 74 8.75 26.56 16.10
CA ARG A 74 8.73 26.88 17.53
C ARG A 74 8.80 28.40 17.72
N LYS A 75 8.45 28.90 18.92
CA LYS A 75 8.32 30.35 19.21
C LYS A 75 9.56 31.18 18.81
N ASP A 76 10.75 30.60 18.79
CA ASP A 76 12.02 31.30 18.55
C ASP A 76 12.79 30.91 17.28
N THR A 77 12.25 30.04 16.39
CA THR A 77 12.97 29.64 15.16
C THR A 77 12.42 30.34 13.91
N ASN A 78 13.30 31.02 13.17
CA ASN A 78 12.97 31.55 11.85
C ASN A 78 13.13 30.46 10.80
N LEU A 79 12.02 30.11 10.14
CA LEU A 79 12.01 29.17 9.02
C LEU A 79 12.55 29.86 7.76
N HIS A 80 13.74 29.48 7.31
CA HIS A 80 14.32 29.95 6.06
C HIS A 80 13.91 29.02 4.93
N ILE A 81 13.29 29.56 3.87
CA ILE A 81 12.80 28.79 2.73
C ILE A 81 13.49 29.28 1.47
N GLN A 82 14.02 28.35 0.68
CA GLN A 82 14.62 28.60 -0.62
C GLN A 82 13.86 27.79 -1.67
N ARG A 83 13.49 28.40 -2.79
CA ARG A 83 12.81 27.75 -3.92
C ARG A 83 13.73 27.71 -5.14
N ASN A 84 13.33 26.92 -6.13
CA ASN A 84 14.01 26.82 -7.43
C ASN A 84 15.48 26.43 -7.26
N VAL A 85 15.73 25.52 -6.31
CA VAL A 85 17.03 24.87 -6.17
C VAL A 85 17.14 23.75 -7.21
N ASN A 86 18.35 23.31 -7.54
CA ASN A 86 18.54 22.16 -8.42
C ASN A 86 19.03 20.98 -7.58
N LEU A 87 18.19 19.96 -7.42
CA LEU A 87 18.50 18.77 -6.63
C LEU A 87 18.72 17.53 -7.50
N ILE A 88 18.04 17.45 -8.66
CA ILE A 88 18.19 16.39 -9.66
C ILE A 88 18.65 17.01 -10.98
N LYS A 89 19.51 16.28 -11.70
CA LYS A 89 19.98 16.64 -13.05
C LYS A 89 19.50 15.67 -14.14
N ASP A 90 18.91 14.56 -13.72
CA ASP A 90 18.42 13.52 -14.62
C ASP A 90 17.22 14.04 -15.41
N GLU A 91 17.31 14.02 -16.73
CA GLU A 91 16.27 14.53 -17.63
C GLU A 91 15.01 13.65 -17.58
N GLU A 92 15.16 12.34 -17.36
CA GLU A 92 14.04 11.39 -17.26
C GLU A 92 13.10 11.76 -16.10
N PHE A 93 13.63 12.32 -15.01
CA PHE A 93 12.84 12.77 -13.87
C PHE A 93 11.84 13.89 -14.23
N PHE A 94 12.14 14.68 -15.26
CA PHE A 94 11.31 15.80 -15.71
C PHE A 94 10.34 15.42 -16.83
N GLU A 95 10.46 14.22 -17.41
CA GLU A 95 9.54 13.75 -18.44
C GLU A 95 8.10 13.71 -17.91
N ASP A 96 7.17 14.24 -18.71
CA ASP A 96 5.75 14.37 -18.38
C ASP A 96 5.43 15.09 -17.05
N ARG A 97 6.38 15.87 -16.51
CA ARG A 97 6.25 16.52 -15.21
C ARG A 97 6.57 18.02 -15.26
N GLU A 98 5.70 18.81 -14.65
CA GLU A 98 6.08 20.14 -14.17
C GLU A 98 6.71 19.98 -12.78
N VAL A 99 7.91 20.52 -12.55
CA VAL A 99 8.70 20.26 -11.33
C VAL A 99 9.17 21.59 -10.71
N ALA A 100 9.14 21.68 -9.39
CA ALA A 100 9.86 22.70 -8.65
C ALA A 100 10.50 22.10 -7.39
N PHE A 101 11.77 22.44 -7.12
CA PHE A 101 12.43 22.03 -5.89
C PHE A 101 12.48 23.16 -4.88
N PHE A 102 12.62 22.78 -3.62
CA PHE A 102 12.78 23.70 -2.51
C PHE A 102 13.68 23.11 -1.42
N ASN A 103 14.25 23.99 -0.61
CA ASN A 103 14.86 23.65 0.66
C ASN A 103 14.21 24.51 1.74
N TRP A 104 14.13 23.99 2.96
CA TRP A 104 13.88 24.84 4.11
C TRP A 104 14.74 24.44 5.31
N LYS A 105 15.01 25.40 6.18
CA LYS A 105 15.79 25.24 7.41
C LYS A 105 15.06 25.87 8.58
N GLY A 106 14.91 25.12 9.66
CA GLY A 106 14.42 25.52 10.97
C GLY A 106 15.25 24.79 12.03
N ASP A 107 14.61 24.07 12.95
CA ASP A 107 15.31 23.17 13.91
C ASP A 107 15.94 21.95 13.20
N PHE A 108 15.35 21.58 12.07
CA PHE A 108 15.83 20.59 11.12
C PHE A 108 15.99 21.25 9.76
N ARG A 109 16.59 20.55 8.81
CA ARG A 109 16.60 20.96 7.41
C ARG A 109 15.84 19.95 6.57
N ALA A 110 15.26 20.44 5.49
CA ALA A 110 14.62 19.59 4.51
C ALA A 110 14.99 20.01 3.08
N SER A 111 15.04 19.01 2.23
CA SER A 111 15.07 19.17 0.78
C SER A 111 13.80 18.55 0.22
N GLY A 112 13.14 19.25 -0.68
CA GLY A 112 11.83 18.86 -1.19
C GLY A 112 11.69 19.08 -2.69
N VAL A 113 10.82 18.28 -3.28
CA VAL A 113 10.34 18.43 -4.65
C VAL A 113 8.83 18.46 -4.64
N ILE A 114 8.25 19.37 -5.40
CA ILE A 114 6.87 19.31 -5.83
C ILE A 114 6.86 19.04 -7.33
N PHE A 115 5.97 18.17 -7.78
CA PHE A 115 5.76 17.99 -9.20
C PHE A 115 4.30 17.68 -9.52
N HIS A 116 3.89 18.02 -10.74
CA HIS A 116 2.60 17.66 -11.30
C HIS A 116 2.79 16.76 -12.52
N CYS A 117 2.20 15.57 -12.47
CA CYS A 117 2.23 14.60 -13.54
C CYS A 117 1.19 14.92 -14.62
N HIS A 118 1.61 15.03 -15.87
CA HIS A 118 0.68 15.23 -16.98
C HIS A 118 -0.11 13.97 -17.35
N ILE A 119 0.33 12.77 -16.96
CA ILE A 119 -0.37 11.51 -17.21
C ILE A 119 -1.45 11.27 -16.16
N CYS A 120 -1.07 11.15 -14.89
CA CYS A 120 -2.01 10.81 -13.81
C CYS A 120 -2.69 12.02 -13.15
N LYS A 121 -2.33 13.25 -13.55
CA LYS A 121 -2.88 14.52 -13.03
C LYS A 121 -2.66 14.74 -11.53
N ARG A 122 -1.75 13.99 -10.92
CA ARG A 122 -1.42 14.11 -9.49
C ARG A 122 -0.39 15.21 -9.28
N ILE A 123 -0.61 16.01 -8.25
CA ILE A 123 0.41 16.86 -7.64
C ILE A 123 0.99 16.10 -6.46
N THR A 124 2.30 15.91 -6.45
CA THR A 124 3.02 15.19 -5.41
C THR A 124 4.07 16.11 -4.80
N ILE A 125 4.14 16.13 -3.47
CA ILE A 125 5.23 16.76 -2.71
C ILE A 125 5.97 15.64 -1.99
N VAL A 126 7.27 15.55 -2.23
CA VAL A 126 8.18 14.67 -1.49
C VAL A 126 9.20 15.55 -0.79
N GLN A 127 9.36 15.39 0.53
CA GLN A 127 10.44 16.04 1.25
C GLN A 127 11.23 15.04 2.10
N VAL A 128 12.55 15.22 2.10
CA VAL A 128 13.50 14.48 2.92
C VAL A 128 14.06 15.42 3.97
N MET A 129 14.03 14.98 5.22
CA MET A 129 14.39 15.75 6.41
C MET A 129 15.62 15.14 7.10
N GLY A 130 16.41 15.99 7.73
CA GLY A 130 17.51 15.55 8.58
C GLY A 130 17.97 16.63 9.52
N HIS A 131 18.90 16.27 10.39
CA HIS A 131 19.50 17.21 11.32
C HIS A 131 20.33 18.26 10.57
N LEU A 132 20.48 19.44 11.17
CA LEU A 132 21.18 20.57 10.53
C LEU A 132 22.62 20.22 10.10
N LYS A 133 23.32 19.43 10.91
CA LYS A 133 24.71 19.00 10.70
C LYS A 133 24.87 17.70 9.89
N GLU A 134 23.77 16.99 9.61
CA GLU A 134 23.82 15.75 8.83
C GLU A 134 24.32 16.03 7.41
N ASN A 135 24.51 15.03 6.55
CA ASN A 135 24.55 15.20 5.09
C ASN A 135 23.42 14.37 4.46
N ILE A 136 22.35 15.01 4.01
CA ILE A 136 21.18 14.34 3.41
C ILE A 136 21.21 14.40 1.89
N LYS A 137 22.25 15.00 1.27
CA LYS A 137 22.25 15.26 -0.18
C LYS A 137 22.18 13.97 -1.00
N GLU A 138 22.99 12.98 -0.64
CA GLU A 138 23.03 11.69 -1.32
C GLU A 138 21.71 10.92 -1.16
N THR A 139 21.21 10.85 0.08
CA THR A 139 19.91 10.22 0.39
C THR A 139 18.77 10.89 -0.36
N THR A 140 18.68 12.23 -0.33
CA THR A 140 17.69 13.01 -1.07
C THR A 140 17.78 12.77 -2.57
N SER A 141 18.99 12.79 -3.14
CA SER A 141 19.18 12.57 -4.58
C SER A 141 18.71 11.19 -5.00
N ARG A 142 19.04 10.15 -4.22
CA ARG A 142 18.62 8.78 -4.52
C ARG A 142 17.10 8.62 -4.41
N ILE A 143 16.51 9.10 -3.32
CA ILE A 143 15.06 9.08 -3.13
C ILE A 143 14.37 9.77 -4.30
N PHE A 144 14.75 11.03 -4.61
CA PHE A 144 14.08 11.80 -5.67
C PHE A 144 14.23 11.16 -7.05
N SER A 145 15.41 10.63 -7.39
CA SER A 145 15.63 9.95 -8.67
C SER A 145 14.79 8.67 -8.80
N SER A 146 14.46 8.01 -7.68
CA SER A 146 13.64 6.79 -7.67
C SER A 146 12.12 7.03 -7.68
N VAL A 147 11.65 8.28 -7.58
CA VAL A 147 10.21 8.56 -7.46
C VAL A 147 9.49 8.27 -8.78
N GLN A 148 8.61 7.28 -8.76
CA GLN A 148 7.58 7.08 -9.78
C GLN A 148 6.23 7.49 -9.20
N ASP A 149 5.41 8.14 -10.02
CA ASP A 149 4.19 8.85 -9.60
C ASP A 149 2.91 8.19 -10.11
N HIS A 150 3.06 7.18 -10.95
CA HIS A 150 2.00 6.34 -11.45
C HIS A 150 2.55 4.92 -11.69
N PRO A 151 1.70 3.89 -11.55
CA PRO A 151 2.17 2.51 -11.64
C PRO A 151 2.56 2.17 -13.08
N VAL A 152 3.73 1.55 -13.23
CA VAL A 152 4.21 0.95 -14.48
C VAL A 152 3.73 -0.50 -14.53
N GLY A 153 3.07 -0.89 -15.62
CA GLY A 153 2.55 -2.25 -15.81
C GLY A 153 1.12 -2.47 -15.31
N GLN A 154 0.83 -3.73 -14.93
CA GLN A 154 -0.53 -4.21 -14.65
C GLN A 154 -0.88 -4.28 -13.15
N ALA A 155 0.10 -4.12 -12.27
CA ALA A 155 -0.09 -4.16 -10.83
C ALA A 155 0.37 -2.86 -10.16
N THR A 156 -0.11 -2.66 -8.94
CA THR A 156 0.25 -1.54 -8.07
C THR A 156 0.87 -2.13 -6.81
N LEU A 157 2.08 -1.71 -6.48
CA LEU A 157 2.74 -2.06 -5.23
C LEU A 157 2.10 -1.33 -4.04
N TRP A 158 1.84 -2.08 -2.97
CA TRP A 158 1.38 -1.59 -1.69
C TRP A 158 2.30 -2.07 -0.58
N SER A 159 2.85 -1.12 0.18
CA SER A 159 3.87 -1.36 1.18
C SER A 159 3.48 -0.74 2.52
N ALA A 160 3.50 -1.51 3.60
CA ALA A 160 3.48 -1.00 4.97
C ALA A 160 4.06 -2.01 5.96
N TYR A 161 4.89 -1.57 6.91
CA TYR A 161 5.44 -2.40 8.00
C TYR A 161 5.96 -3.77 7.54
N GLN A 162 6.81 -3.80 6.51
CA GLN A 162 7.39 -5.03 5.92
C GLN A 162 6.38 -5.98 5.24
N LEU A 163 5.15 -5.53 5.00
CA LEU A 163 4.24 -6.15 4.04
C LEU A 163 4.42 -5.41 2.72
N ASN A 164 4.86 -6.13 1.68
CA ASN A 164 4.86 -5.68 0.30
C ASN A 164 3.94 -6.61 -0.49
N ALA A 165 3.00 -6.05 -1.24
CA ALA A 165 2.10 -6.82 -2.08
C ALA A 165 1.77 -6.07 -3.37
N GLU A 166 1.79 -6.78 -4.48
CA GLU A 166 1.33 -6.27 -5.77
C GLU A 166 -0.14 -6.61 -5.96
N VAL A 167 -0.96 -5.59 -6.23
CA VAL A 167 -2.40 -5.75 -6.45
C VAL A 167 -2.74 -5.29 -7.86
N PRO A 168 -3.53 -6.05 -8.64
CA PRO A 168 -3.86 -5.66 -10.01
C PRO A 168 -4.45 -4.25 -10.07
N ARG A 169 -3.98 -3.43 -11.01
CA ARG A 169 -4.22 -1.97 -11.09
C ARG A 169 -5.70 -1.57 -11.14
N ARG A 170 -6.57 -2.47 -11.58
CA ARG A 170 -8.03 -2.28 -11.61
C ARG A 170 -8.64 -2.08 -10.21
N TYR A 171 -8.01 -2.63 -9.18
CA TYR A 171 -8.49 -2.57 -7.80
C TYR A 171 -8.09 -1.25 -7.15
N ARG A 172 -9.05 -0.61 -6.48
CA ARG A 172 -8.80 0.60 -5.66
C ARG A 172 -8.85 0.25 -4.19
N LEU A 173 -8.03 0.90 -3.39
CA LEU A 173 -8.06 0.74 -1.95
C LEU A 173 -9.40 1.26 -1.41
N ASP A 174 -10.15 0.38 -0.76
CA ASP A 174 -11.42 0.69 -0.09
C ASP A 174 -11.17 0.99 1.39
N LYS A 175 -10.38 0.14 2.05
CA LYS A 175 -10.10 0.24 3.49
C LYS A 175 -8.70 -0.24 3.79
N HIS A 176 -8.09 0.36 4.82
CA HIS A 176 -6.88 -0.18 5.42
C HIS A 176 -6.97 -0.15 6.95
N LYS A 177 -6.24 -1.05 7.61
CA LYS A 177 -5.95 -0.99 9.04
C LYS A 177 -4.46 -1.27 9.23
N LEU A 178 -3.80 -0.40 9.99
CA LEU A 178 -2.38 -0.47 10.26
C LEU A 178 -2.20 -0.47 11.77
N LEU A 179 -2.35 -1.65 12.39
CA LEU A 179 -2.25 -1.84 13.83
C LEU A 179 -0.98 -2.60 14.16
N SER A 180 -0.49 -2.44 15.40
CA SER A 180 0.59 -3.28 15.91
C SER A 180 0.16 -4.75 15.87
N GLY A 181 0.92 -5.58 15.17
CA GLY A 181 0.62 -7.00 14.98
C GLY A 181 -0.52 -7.33 14.01
N TYR A 182 -1.19 -6.35 13.39
CA TYR A 182 -2.24 -6.63 12.40
C TYR A 182 -2.33 -5.57 11.30
N LEU A 183 -2.16 -6.00 10.06
CA LEU A 183 -2.39 -5.19 8.87
C LEU A 183 -3.59 -5.73 8.09
N LEU A 184 -4.37 -4.82 7.51
CA LEU A 184 -5.41 -5.15 6.53
C LEU A 184 -5.35 -4.13 5.40
N PHE A 185 -5.32 -4.60 4.18
CA PHE A 185 -5.67 -3.84 2.99
C PHE A 185 -6.87 -4.50 2.31
N SER A 186 -7.91 -3.72 2.05
CA SER A 186 -9.11 -4.16 1.33
C SER A 186 -9.25 -3.34 0.08
N PHE A 187 -9.43 -4.01 -1.04
CA PHE A 187 -9.54 -3.41 -2.35
C PHE A 187 -10.83 -3.83 -3.05
N VAL A 188 -11.34 -2.95 -3.90
CA VAL A 188 -12.57 -3.17 -4.66
C VAL A 188 -12.42 -2.80 -6.12
N ASP A 189 -13.10 -3.56 -6.98
CA ASP A 189 -13.36 -3.22 -8.36
C ASP A 189 -14.77 -3.67 -8.75
N GLY A 190 -15.72 -2.73 -8.66
CA GLY A 190 -17.15 -3.01 -8.79
C GLY A 190 -17.62 -4.04 -7.76
N SER A 191 -17.97 -5.24 -8.25
CA SER A 191 -18.39 -6.36 -7.38
C SER A 191 -17.24 -7.26 -6.92
N ARG A 192 -16.03 -7.09 -7.48
CA ARG A 192 -14.83 -7.83 -7.12
C ARG A 192 -14.24 -7.24 -5.85
N LYS A 193 -13.79 -8.09 -4.94
CA LYS A 193 -13.14 -7.68 -3.69
C LYS A 193 -11.87 -8.48 -3.49
N VAL A 194 -10.85 -7.84 -2.97
CA VAL A 194 -9.60 -8.46 -2.56
C VAL A 194 -9.28 -7.95 -1.17
N SER A 195 -8.81 -8.81 -0.27
CA SER A 195 -8.22 -8.39 0.99
C SER A 195 -6.90 -9.09 1.24
N ILE A 196 -5.95 -8.34 1.79
CA ILE A 196 -4.64 -8.80 2.21
C ILE A 196 -4.53 -8.50 3.69
N GLU A 197 -4.36 -9.53 4.50
CA GLU A 197 -4.18 -9.41 5.93
C GLU A 197 -2.82 -9.98 6.33
N ARG A 198 -2.18 -9.35 7.31
CA ARG A 198 -0.97 -9.86 7.95
C ARG A 198 -1.12 -9.80 9.45
N TYR A 199 -1.04 -10.95 10.10
CA TYR A 199 -0.98 -11.08 11.55
C TYR A 199 0.47 -11.29 11.98
N GLY A 200 0.92 -10.55 12.99
CA GLY A 200 2.21 -10.73 13.63
C GLY A 200 2.11 -11.67 14.82
N VAL A 201 3.26 -12.24 15.22
CA VAL A 201 3.36 -13.18 16.35
C VAL A 201 2.40 -14.37 16.15
N ALA A 202 2.64 -15.12 15.07
CA ALA A 202 1.79 -16.24 14.66
C ALA A 202 1.59 -17.26 15.80
N ASP A 203 2.64 -17.59 16.54
CA ASP A 203 2.56 -18.56 17.65
C ASP A 203 1.51 -18.17 18.71
N VAL A 204 1.48 -16.87 19.06
CA VAL A 204 0.51 -16.32 20.01
C VAL A 204 -0.87 -16.19 19.35
N THR A 205 -0.91 -15.84 18.07
CA THR A 205 -2.15 -15.68 17.31
C THR A 205 -2.91 -16.99 17.13
N LEU A 206 -2.20 -18.10 16.92
CA LEU A 206 -2.76 -19.44 16.73
C LEU A 206 -3.24 -20.08 18.04
N LYS A 207 -2.67 -19.71 19.20
CA LYS A 207 -3.06 -20.26 20.51
C LYS A 207 -3.09 -21.80 20.54
N GLU A 208 -2.04 -22.43 20.02
CA GLU A 208 -1.91 -23.89 19.92
C GLU A 208 -2.87 -24.57 18.93
N GLN A 209 -3.71 -23.82 18.21
CA GLN A 209 -4.52 -24.34 17.10
C GLN A 209 -3.67 -24.50 15.84
N ASP A 210 -4.06 -25.42 14.97
CA ASP A 210 -3.51 -25.46 13.61
C ASP A 210 -4.05 -24.29 12.76
N LEU A 211 -3.42 -24.05 11.61
CA LEU A 211 -3.73 -22.91 10.76
C LEU A 211 -5.16 -22.99 10.18
N GLU A 212 -5.67 -24.19 9.91
CA GLU A 212 -7.01 -24.40 9.38
C GLU A 212 -8.08 -24.12 10.43
N GLU A 213 -7.92 -24.67 11.64
CA GLU A 213 -8.83 -24.49 12.76
C GLU A 213 -8.92 -23.01 13.13
N TRP A 214 -7.77 -22.34 13.24
CA TRP A 214 -7.70 -20.89 13.48
C TRP A 214 -8.47 -20.11 12.41
N PHE A 215 -8.24 -20.43 11.13
CA PHE A 215 -8.92 -19.75 10.02
C PHE A 215 -10.43 -19.95 10.07
N ARG A 216 -10.91 -21.18 10.25
CA ARG A 216 -12.34 -21.50 10.33
C ARG A 216 -13.01 -20.74 11.48
N GLY A 217 -12.36 -20.65 12.64
CA GLY A 217 -12.86 -19.88 13.78
C GLY A 217 -12.88 -18.37 13.50
N ARG A 218 -11.76 -17.82 13.02
CA ARG A 218 -11.56 -16.39 12.80
C ARG A 218 -12.43 -15.82 11.68
N TYR A 219 -12.65 -16.60 10.63
CA TYR A 219 -13.39 -16.21 9.42
C TYR A 219 -14.77 -16.86 9.31
N ALA A 220 -15.27 -17.54 10.35
CA ALA A 220 -16.57 -18.23 10.36
C ALA A 220 -17.75 -17.42 9.79
N LYS A 221 -17.78 -16.11 10.07
CA LYS A 221 -18.80 -15.20 9.53
C LYS A 221 -18.58 -14.84 8.06
N ALA A 222 -17.33 -14.70 7.63
CA ALA A 222 -16.97 -14.31 6.27
C ALA A 222 -17.15 -15.45 5.27
N ILE A 223 -16.88 -16.69 5.70
CA ILE A 223 -17.05 -17.90 4.88
C ILE A 223 -18.47 -18.49 4.96
N ARG A 224 -19.34 -17.93 5.80
CA ARG A 224 -20.72 -18.40 5.92
C ARG A 224 -21.44 -18.23 4.59
N GLY A 225 -22.08 -19.30 4.13
CA GLY A 225 -22.79 -19.31 2.86
C GLY A 225 -21.89 -19.63 1.67
N TYR A 226 -20.64 -20.06 1.89
CA TYR A 226 -19.77 -20.63 0.85
C TYR A 226 -19.50 -22.10 1.13
N GLY A 227 -19.49 -22.91 0.06
CA GLY A 227 -18.94 -24.26 0.08
C GLY A 227 -17.56 -24.20 -0.56
N PHE A 228 -16.54 -24.79 0.07
CA PHE A 228 -15.16 -24.71 -0.39
C PHE A 228 -14.39 -26.00 -0.12
N SER A 229 -13.42 -26.30 -0.97
CA SER A 229 -12.36 -27.27 -0.70
C SER A 229 -11.16 -26.56 -0.06
N ILE A 230 -10.37 -27.32 0.68
CA ILE A 230 -9.07 -26.89 1.20
C ILE A 230 -8.01 -27.83 0.65
N GLU A 231 -6.96 -27.25 0.11
CA GLU A 231 -5.73 -27.94 -0.26
C GLU A 231 -4.62 -27.43 0.65
N SER A 232 -3.96 -28.36 1.35
CA SER A 232 -2.84 -28.05 2.23
C SER A 232 -1.52 -28.42 1.58
N SER A 233 -0.51 -27.57 1.78
CA SER A 233 0.87 -27.81 1.37
C SER A 233 1.79 -27.37 2.50
N ASN A 234 2.52 -28.32 3.06
CA ASN A 234 3.44 -28.09 4.17
C ASN A 234 4.87 -28.25 3.67
N GLY A 235 5.68 -27.20 3.81
CA GLY A 235 7.12 -27.24 3.66
C GLY A 235 7.82 -26.88 4.97
N ASP A 236 9.12 -27.14 5.05
CA ASP A 236 9.90 -26.89 6.28
C ASP A 236 9.87 -25.41 6.74
N ALA A 237 9.68 -24.47 5.80
CA ALA A 237 9.68 -23.03 6.06
C ALA A 237 8.28 -22.39 6.13
N GLU A 238 7.26 -23.04 5.55
CA GLU A 238 5.92 -22.47 5.37
C GLU A 238 4.84 -23.55 5.44
N GLU A 239 3.81 -23.29 6.24
CA GLU A 239 2.54 -24.02 6.26
C GLU A 239 1.54 -23.23 5.42
N ARG A 240 1.01 -23.81 4.33
CA ARG A 240 0.13 -23.12 3.38
C ARG A 240 -1.17 -23.86 3.15
N LEU A 241 -2.26 -23.10 3.16
CA LEU A 241 -3.62 -23.54 2.87
C LEU A 241 -4.20 -22.72 1.70
N THR A 242 -4.66 -23.41 0.68
CA THR A 242 -5.40 -22.82 -0.44
C THR A 242 -6.85 -23.26 -0.35
N LEU A 243 -7.77 -22.29 -0.32
CA LEU A 243 -9.20 -22.55 -0.25
C LEU A 243 -9.86 -22.01 -1.49
N ILE A 244 -10.67 -22.83 -2.16
CA ILE A 244 -11.44 -22.42 -3.33
C ILE A 244 -12.88 -22.85 -3.13
N GLY A 245 -13.81 -21.92 -3.30
CA GLY A 245 -15.23 -22.18 -3.09
C GLY A 245 -16.17 -21.27 -3.84
N GLU A 246 -17.45 -21.55 -3.68
CA GLU A 246 -18.54 -20.84 -4.32
C GLU A 246 -19.67 -20.54 -3.35
N GLU A 247 -20.39 -19.45 -3.62
CA GLU A 247 -21.57 -19.06 -2.86
C GLU A 247 -22.67 -20.14 -2.96
N THR A 248 -23.05 -20.70 -1.81
CA THR A 248 -24.16 -21.66 -1.68
C THR A 248 -25.50 -20.94 -1.86
N ARG A 249 -26.42 -21.55 -2.60
CA ARG A 249 -27.77 -21.03 -2.80
C ARG A 249 -28.80 -21.92 -2.12
N LEU A 250 -29.93 -21.32 -1.71
CA LEU A 250 -31.07 -22.07 -1.17
C LEU A 250 -31.60 -23.13 -2.17
N ILE A 251 -31.48 -22.86 -3.47
CA ILE A 251 -31.88 -23.80 -4.54
C ILE A 251 -30.95 -25.01 -4.68
N ASP A 252 -29.73 -24.98 -4.12
CA ASP A 252 -28.83 -26.15 -4.11
C ASP A 252 -29.40 -27.32 -3.26
N ARG A 253 -30.42 -27.03 -2.43
CA ARG A 253 -31.12 -28.01 -1.60
C ARG A 253 -32.43 -28.50 -2.22
N VAL A 254 -32.82 -28.01 -3.40
CA VAL A 254 -34.10 -28.33 -4.04
C VAL A 254 -33.86 -29.15 -5.30
N PRO A 255 -34.29 -30.43 -5.36
CA PRO A 255 -34.13 -31.24 -6.55
C PRO A 255 -35.04 -30.74 -7.68
N PHE A 256 -34.41 -30.41 -8.82
CA PHE A 256 -34.99 -30.27 -10.16
C PHE A 256 -36.19 -29.32 -10.36
N GLY A 257 -35.93 -28.15 -10.96
CA GLY A 257 -36.96 -27.24 -11.48
C GLY A 257 -36.41 -26.23 -12.51
N PRO A 258 -37.28 -25.48 -13.21
CA PRO A 258 -36.91 -24.52 -14.26
C PRO A 258 -35.95 -23.41 -13.81
N ALA A 259 -35.76 -23.23 -12.50
CA ALA A 259 -34.78 -22.33 -11.89
C ALA A 259 -33.31 -22.66 -12.24
N LEU A 260 -32.97 -23.91 -12.58
CA LEU A 260 -31.61 -24.32 -12.96
C LEU A 260 -31.12 -23.69 -14.29
N VAL A 261 -32.05 -23.36 -15.19
CA VAL A 261 -31.71 -22.74 -16.47
C VAL A 261 -31.33 -21.27 -16.28
N ILE A 262 -31.99 -20.57 -15.34
CA ILE A 262 -31.64 -19.21 -14.93
C ILE A 262 -30.34 -19.22 -14.09
N ASP A 263 -30.11 -20.27 -13.30
CA ASP A 263 -28.89 -20.45 -12.49
C ASP A 263 -27.61 -20.53 -13.36
N LYS A 264 -27.66 -21.23 -14.49
CA LYS A 264 -26.55 -21.29 -15.47
C LYS A 264 -26.19 -19.92 -16.06
N VAL A 265 -27.14 -18.98 -16.12
CA VAL A 265 -26.92 -17.64 -16.67
C VAL A 265 -26.30 -16.69 -15.63
N MET A 266 -26.60 -16.88 -14.34
CA MET A 266 -26.04 -16.08 -13.25
C MET A 266 -24.83 -16.78 -12.61
N ARG A 267 -23.62 -16.49 -13.12
CA ARG A 267 -22.36 -17.00 -12.55
C ARG A 267 -22.28 -16.74 -11.03
N ARG A 268 -22.01 -17.80 -10.26
CA ARG A 268 -21.81 -17.76 -8.80
C ARG A 268 -20.60 -16.90 -8.46
N LYS A 269 -20.61 -16.28 -7.28
CA LYS A 269 -19.39 -15.67 -6.75
C LYS A 269 -18.47 -16.79 -6.30
N THR A 270 -17.30 -16.82 -6.90
CA THR A 270 -16.17 -17.60 -6.45
C THR A 270 -15.46 -16.85 -5.32
N PHE A 271 -15.02 -17.61 -4.34
CA PHE A 271 -14.23 -17.19 -3.20
C PHE A 271 -12.93 -17.99 -3.24
N ALA A 272 -11.81 -17.31 -3.11
CA ALA A 272 -10.51 -17.95 -3.02
C ALA A 272 -9.69 -17.33 -1.90
N VAL A 273 -8.97 -18.17 -1.17
CA VAL A 273 -8.06 -17.74 -0.10
C VAL A 273 -6.73 -18.46 -0.26
N ASN A 274 -5.65 -17.70 -0.24
CA ASN A 274 -4.31 -18.19 0.03
C ASN A 274 -3.94 -17.76 1.45
N LEU A 275 -3.70 -18.72 2.32
CA LEU A 275 -3.38 -18.53 3.73
C LEU A 275 -2.06 -19.25 4.01
N TRP A 276 -1.11 -18.57 4.64
CA TRP A 276 0.12 -19.25 5.05
C TRP A 276 0.72 -18.66 6.32
N ARG A 277 1.47 -19.50 7.01
CA ARG A 277 2.31 -19.11 8.13
C ARG A 277 3.78 -19.20 7.70
N CYS A 278 4.49 -18.08 7.84
CA CYS A 278 5.94 -18.06 7.69
C CYS A 278 6.60 -18.28 9.05
N HIS A 279 7.32 -19.39 9.21
CA HIS A 279 7.99 -19.73 10.46
C HIS A 279 9.15 -18.77 10.77
N HIS A 280 9.89 -18.31 9.75
CA HIS A 280 11.02 -17.40 9.92
C HIS A 280 10.61 -16.02 10.47
N SER A 281 9.54 -15.42 9.92
CA SER A 281 9.09 -14.10 10.34
C SER A 281 8.04 -14.13 11.46
N ASN A 282 7.60 -15.32 11.87
CA ASN A 282 6.52 -15.56 12.83
C ASN A 282 5.24 -14.75 12.47
N ARG A 283 4.80 -14.86 11.21
CA ARG A 283 3.66 -14.13 10.65
C ARG A 283 2.69 -15.06 9.94
N ILE A 284 1.42 -14.66 9.95
CA ILE A 284 0.36 -15.28 9.14
C ILE A 284 -0.08 -14.27 8.10
N TYR A 285 -0.18 -14.71 6.85
CA TYR A 285 -0.67 -13.92 5.74
C TYR A 285 -1.96 -14.52 5.22
N VAL A 286 -2.93 -13.67 4.91
CA VAL A 286 -4.21 -14.09 4.33
C VAL A 286 -4.50 -13.22 3.13
N VAL A 287 -4.52 -13.83 1.95
CA VAL A 287 -4.94 -13.18 0.71
C VAL A 287 -6.26 -13.79 0.28
N GLN A 288 -7.32 -12.98 0.30
CA GLN A 288 -8.66 -13.39 -0.08
C GLN A 288 -9.12 -12.62 -1.32
N ALA A 289 -9.70 -13.33 -2.28
CA ALA A 289 -10.36 -12.74 -3.44
C ALA A 289 -11.80 -13.25 -3.57
N ILE A 290 -12.72 -12.34 -3.88
CA ILE A 290 -14.13 -12.64 -4.18
C ILE A 290 -14.46 -12.01 -5.52
N ALA A 291 -14.86 -12.82 -6.48
CA ALA A 291 -15.28 -12.37 -7.80
C ALA A 291 -16.18 -13.40 -8.47
N LYS A 292 -16.91 -13.01 -9.52
CA LYS A 292 -17.67 -13.98 -10.35
C LYS A 292 -16.77 -14.85 -11.24
N GLN A 293 -15.53 -14.41 -11.45
CA GLN A 293 -14.53 -15.03 -12.33
C GLN A 293 -13.14 -14.70 -11.77
N ASP A 294 -12.18 -15.60 -11.96
CA ASP A 294 -10.76 -15.41 -11.67
C ASP A 294 -10.40 -15.15 -10.20
N ALA A 295 -11.26 -15.46 -9.23
CA ALA A 295 -10.93 -15.24 -7.82
C ALA A 295 -9.68 -16.02 -7.40
N ALA A 296 -9.58 -17.30 -7.78
CA ALA A 296 -8.42 -18.15 -7.50
C ALA A 296 -7.12 -17.56 -8.05
N ARG A 297 -7.10 -17.29 -9.36
CA ARG A 297 -5.96 -16.65 -10.04
C ARG A 297 -5.56 -15.32 -9.39
N THR A 298 -6.54 -14.47 -9.08
CA THR A 298 -6.25 -13.16 -8.45
C THR A 298 -5.64 -13.33 -7.07
N ALA A 299 -6.15 -14.26 -6.25
CA ALA A 299 -5.60 -14.51 -4.92
C ALA A 299 -4.19 -15.10 -5.00
N GLU A 300 -3.94 -15.99 -5.95
CA GLU A 300 -2.64 -16.62 -6.18
C GLU A 300 -1.60 -15.60 -6.67
N GLU A 301 -1.92 -14.79 -7.68
CA GLU A 301 -1.04 -13.73 -8.21
C GLU A 301 -0.60 -12.77 -7.10
N ILE A 302 -1.55 -12.32 -6.27
CA ILE A 302 -1.25 -11.43 -5.15
C ILE A 302 -0.42 -12.15 -4.10
N ALA A 303 -0.78 -13.38 -3.71
CA ALA A 303 -0.04 -14.13 -2.70
C ALA A 303 1.40 -14.42 -3.13
N ALA A 304 1.63 -14.71 -4.41
CA ALA A 304 2.95 -14.94 -4.98
C ALA A 304 3.85 -13.68 -4.96
N SER A 305 3.25 -12.48 -4.94
CA SER A 305 4.01 -11.22 -4.83
C SER A 305 4.50 -10.92 -3.41
N ILE A 306 3.98 -11.61 -2.38
CA ILE A 306 4.31 -11.34 -0.99
C ILE A 306 5.52 -12.16 -0.57
N GLN A 307 6.65 -11.48 -0.37
CA GLN A 307 7.83 -12.07 0.25
C GLN A 307 7.67 -12.14 1.77
N CYS A 308 7.88 -13.32 2.34
CA CYS A 308 7.68 -13.55 3.77
C CYS A 308 8.96 -13.44 4.60
N HIS A 309 10.13 -13.58 3.97
CA HIS A 309 11.49 -13.34 4.48
C HIS A 309 12.46 -13.12 3.32
#